data_AF-A0A429UID5-F1
#
_entry.id   AF-A0A429UID5-F1
#
_cell.length_a   1.000
_cell.length_b   1.000
_cell.length_c   1.000
_cell.angle_alpha   90.00
_cell.angle_beta   90.00
_cell.angle_gamma   90.00
#
_symmetry.space_group_name_H-M   'P 1'
#
loop_
_entity.id
_entity.type
_entity.pdbx_description
1 polymer ?
#
loop_
_entity_poly.entity_id
_entity_poly.type
_entity_poly.pdbx_seq_one_letter_code
_entity_poly.pdbx_strand_id
1 'polypeptide(L)'
;MTITPMRTSNTGPLIERVHRESHPFQWAREALINAREAGASQVEFGVEWHAVEQLGVYRRTIADDGLGMAYDEIEKFLNTFGGGGKPIGDVHQNYGIGVKTSLLPWNKHGLVVISVKDGDESLVWLQHDPATGEYGLRRIPATDETGRDTIEHVVEPSLIDDLDWSEAIPDFIRKAGHGTVLILLGNEPDEDTVLGDHDREEGRPHALRHYLNTRVWDFVKDMDVKVLEFRTQDREQWPRVRAGAFSGSGAAAHRRTVVGAKASIVQPVPDRDFAICTGTTHVSAGAAGLGAKIHWWLWQEDRPNLFSGHFPKNGYVAALYNQELYDRTEHHASYRSFGISHKAVREKLWIIVEPEPFDSGIKAGVYPDSSRSRLLVAGSALAGANLPMADWGAQFADNLPKEIADALAAATAGGTGSVDSEWRDRLLERFGSRWRIPRWIASPNGHQGIELTQRGGNPGARAAAKARKKPSSAGGGTGGRNGEPAVGKPGGTVSGRAARIGAGIPEYTIVPSSEMDEPEMLAEYLVESSVHPTGVVRVNVQHPALAEVIVTWQNAYPDHLAESIADEIGDVYGQVAAAKVAHSEHYRGKYDPTTIEEMRSSKALTMALLGLMAEDAMIATRLGGKYGRRKAA
;
A
#
# COMPACT_ATOMS: atom_id res chain seq x y z
N MET A 1 20.72 41.57 -27.41
CA MET A 1 20.07 41.99 -26.15
C MET A 1 20.96 41.49 -25.02
N THR A 2 21.53 42.39 -24.22
CA THR A 2 22.48 42.03 -23.15
C THR A 2 21.69 41.86 -21.87
N ILE A 3 21.60 40.63 -21.37
CA ILE A 3 20.94 40.32 -20.09
C ILE A 3 22.01 40.21 -19.00
N THR A 4 21.73 40.75 -17.81
CA THR A 4 22.47 40.41 -16.60
C THR A 4 21.72 39.27 -15.92
N PRO A 5 22.29 38.06 -15.86
CA PRO A 5 21.60 36.91 -15.26
C PRO A 5 21.33 37.13 -13.77
N MET A 6 20.18 36.66 -13.28
CA MET A 6 19.92 36.56 -11.84
C MET A 6 20.93 35.60 -11.20
N ARG A 7 21.41 35.95 -10.00
CA ARG A 7 22.30 35.11 -9.19
C ARG A 7 21.56 34.69 -7.93
N THR A 8 21.71 33.43 -7.52
CA THR A 8 21.25 32.94 -6.22
C THR A 8 22.26 33.31 -5.14
N SER A 9 21.79 33.93 -4.06
CA SER A 9 22.66 34.40 -2.96
C SER A 9 22.96 33.32 -1.92
N ASN A 10 22.07 32.33 -1.75
CA ASN A 10 22.28 31.18 -0.87
C ASN A 10 21.55 29.92 -1.39
N THR A 11 22.24 28.78 -1.40
CA THR A 11 21.71 27.50 -1.93
C THR A 11 21.12 26.59 -0.85
N GLY A 12 21.53 26.75 0.42
CA GLY A 12 21.05 25.96 1.55
C GLY A 12 19.53 25.93 1.71
N PRO A 13 18.82 27.08 1.79
CA PRO A 13 17.37 27.12 1.90
C PRO A 13 16.63 26.47 0.71
N LEU A 14 17.23 26.47 -0.49
CA LEU A 14 16.67 25.80 -1.67
C LEU A 14 16.78 24.28 -1.53
N ILE A 15 17.94 23.79 -1.11
CA ILE A 15 18.18 22.36 -0.83
C ILE A 15 17.20 21.85 0.24
N GLU A 16 17.11 22.56 1.37
CA GLU A 16 16.20 22.24 2.48
C GLU A 16 14.72 22.24 2.06
N ARG A 17 14.32 23.18 1.19
CA ARG A 17 12.96 23.20 0.66
C ARG A 17 12.65 22.01 -0.24
N VAL A 18 13.54 21.70 -1.19
CA VAL A 18 13.37 20.56 -2.10
C VAL A 18 13.30 19.25 -1.32
N HIS A 19 14.13 19.10 -0.28
CA HIS A 19 14.07 17.94 0.61
C HIS A 19 12.69 17.81 1.26
N ARG A 20 12.19 18.86 1.92
CA ARG A 20 10.87 18.81 2.58
C ARG A 20 9.71 18.50 1.64
N GLU A 21 9.82 18.85 0.37
CA GLU A 21 8.81 18.56 -0.67
C GLU A 21 8.97 17.15 -1.28
N SER A 22 10.09 16.47 -1.03
CA SER A 22 10.38 15.11 -1.54
C SER A 22 9.80 13.99 -0.65
N HIS A 23 9.58 12.82 -1.24
CA HIS A 23 9.11 11.64 -0.52
C HIS A 23 10.24 10.90 0.24
N PRO A 24 9.90 10.08 1.25
CA PRO A 24 10.85 9.15 1.85
C PRO A 24 11.57 8.29 0.81
N PHE A 25 12.84 8.00 1.08
CA PHE A 25 13.76 7.25 0.23
C PHE A 25 14.09 7.88 -1.13
N GLN A 26 13.76 9.17 -1.36
CA GLN A 26 14.15 9.86 -2.59
C GLN A 26 15.66 9.74 -2.85
N TRP A 27 16.47 9.83 -1.79
CA TRP A 27 17.92 9.66 -1.86
C TRP A 27 18.36 8.33 -2.47
N ALA A 28 17.65 7.24 -2.18
CA ALA A 28 17.97 5.92 -2.69
C ALA A 28 17.65 5.80 -4.18
N ARG A 29 16.53 6.40 -4.60
CA ARG A 29 16.15 6.51 -6.01
C ARG A 29 17.20 7.31 -6.79
N GLU A 30 17.56 8.50 -6.31
CA GLU A 30 18.53 9.38 -6.98
C GLU A 30 19.90 8.70 -7.11
N ALA A 31 20.39 8.06 -6.04
CA ALA A 31 21.66 7.34 -6.09
C ALA A 31 21.62 6.16 -7.08
N LEU A 32 20.52 5.40 -7.11
CA LEU A 32 20.36 4.30 -8.06
C LEU A 32 20.31 4.78 -9.52
N ILE A 33 19.65 5.91 -9.79
CA ILE A 33 19.59 6.49 -11.14
C ILE A 33 20.97 6.97 -11.56
N ASN A 34 21.69 7.67 -10.69
CA ASN A 34 23.05 8.10 -10.97
C ASN A 34 23.97 6.91 -11.28
N ALA A 35 23.87 5.82 -10.52
CA ALA A 35 24.63 4.60 -10.78
C ALA A 35 24.29 3.99 -12.15
N ARG A 36 23.00 3.94 -12.53
CA ARG A 36 22.56 3.48 -13.85
C ARG A 36 23.11 4.36 -14.98
N GLU A 37 23.06 5.68 -14.81
CA GLU A 37 23.56 6.64 -15.80
C GLU A 37 25.10 6.58 -15.91
N ALA A 38 25.79 6.22 -14.83
CA ALA A 38 27.22 5.96 -14.79
C ALA A 38 27.59 4.57 -15.36
N GLY A 39 26.61 3.77 -15.79
CA GLY A 39 26.84 2.45 -16.38
C GLY A 39 27.20 1.35 -15.38
N ALA A 40 26.85 1.51 -14.10
CA ALA A 40 27.16 0.53 -13.06
C ALA A 40 26.50 -0.83 -13.33
N SER A 41 27.24 -1.90 -13.06
CA SER A 41 26.77 -3.29 -13.08
C SER A 41 26.41 -3.80 -11.68
N GLN A 42 26.94 -3.18 -10.63
CA GLN A 42 26.68 -3.52 -9.25
C GLN A 42 26.44 -2.27 -8.41
N VAL A 43 25.37 -2.29 -7.60
CA VAL A 43 25.06 -1.25 -6.62
C VAL A 43 24.83 -1.88 -5.25
N GLU A 44 25.47 -1.37 -4.21
CA GLU A 44 25.30 -1.81 -2.83
C GLU A 44 24.89 -0.66 -1.91
N PHE A 45 23.72 -0.79 -1.29
CA PHE A 45 23.32 -0.01 -0.11
C PHE A 45 23.83 -0.74 1.13
N GLY A 46 25.02 -0.36 1.60
CA GLY A 46 25.80 -1.08 2.59
C GLY A 46 25.89 -0.39 3.95
N VAL A 47 26.86 -0.82 4.75
CA VAL A 47 27.25 -0.23 6.04
C VAL A 47 28.75 0.04 5.99
N GLU A 48 29.17 1.18 6.52
CA GLU A 48 30.57 1.53 6.69
C GLU A 48 31.11 0.78 7.91
N TRP A 49 31.75 -0.36 7.69
CA TRP A 49 32.16 -1.27 8.76
C TRP A 49 33.37 -0.78 9.55
N HIS A 50 34.23 0.06 8.97
CA HIS A 50 35.39 0.58 9.65
C HIS A 50 34.97 1.53 10.79
N ALA A 51 33.99 2.42 10.58
CA ALA A 51 33.40 3.24 11.65
C ALA A 51 32.63 2.42 12.67
N VAL A 52 31.99 1.32 12.29
CA VAL A 52 31.35 0.42 13.26
C VAL A 52 32.41 -0.15 14.21
N GLU A 53 33.56 -0.57 13.69
CA GLU A 53 34.62 -1.22 14.47
C GLU A 53 35.46 -0.22 15.28
N GLN A 54 35.76 0.96 14.74
CA GLN A 54 36.57 1.99 15.40
C GLN A 54 35.77 2.93 16.30
N LEU A 55 34.59 3.35 15.84
CA LEU A 55 33.80 4.41 16.48
C LEU A 55 32.48 3.88 17.08
N GLY A 56 32.05 2.69 16.70
CA GLY A 56 30.75 2.15 17.12
C GLY A 56 29.55 2.82 16.44
N VAL A 57 29.76 3.48 15.29
CA VAL A 57 28.72 4.25 14.56
C VAL A 57 28.35 3.53 13.26
N TYR A 58 27.05 3.41 12.99
CA TYR A 58 26.50 2.67 11.86
C TYR A 58 26.10 3.63 10.73
N ARG A 59 27.05 3.91 9.85
CA ARG A 59 26.84 4.81 8.70
C ARG A 59 26.35 4.03 7.47
N ARG A 60 25.34 4.57 6.79
CA ARG A 60 24.86 4.05 5.50
C ARG A 60 25.90 4.36 4.42
N THR A 61 26.27 3.33 3.66
CA THR A 61 27.02 3.50 2.40
C THR A 61 26.12 3.26 1.19
N ILE A 62 26.40 3.96 0.11
CA ILE A 62 25.82 3.69 -1.22
C ILE A 62 26.98 3.61 -2.19
N ALA A 63 27.26 2.42 -2.70
CA ALA A 63 28.42 2.13 -3.53
C ALA A 63 28.02 1.57 -4.88
N ASP A 64 28.64 2.03 -5.95
CA ASP A 64 28.46 1.51 -7.31
C ASP A 64 29.78 1.38 -8.06
N ASP A 65 29.84 0.47 -9.04
CA ASP A 65 30.99 0.27 -9.93
C ASP A 65 30.83 1.01 -11.27
N GLY A 66 30.15 2.16 -11.28
CA GLY A 66 30.09 3.02 -12.45
C GLY A 66 31.45 3.63 -12.79
N LEU A 67 31.47 4.52 -13.79
CA LEU A 67 32.72 5.13 -14.32
C LEU A 67 33.54 5.95 -13.31
N GLY A 68 32.95 6.33 -12.17
CA GLY A 68 33.55 7.26 -11.23
C GLY A 68 33.81 8.64 -11.85
N MET A 69 34.64 9.41 -11.15
CA MET A 69 35.03 10.79 -11.44
C MET A 69 36.48 11.01 -11.02
N ALA A 70 37.23 11.74 -11.83
CA ALA A 70 38.59 12.18 -11.52
C ALA A 70 38.59 13.34 -10.50
N TYR A 71 39.78 13.67 -9.99
CA TYR A 71 40.01 14.69 -8.96
C TYR A 71 39.42 16.07 -9.32
N ASP A 72 39.56 16.54 -10.57
CA ASP A 72 39.01 17.82 -11.02
C ASP A 72 37.49 17.75 -11.35
N GLU A 73 37.02 16.57 -11.79
CA GLU A 73 35.62 16.31 -12.09
C GLU A 73 34.76 16.32 -10.81
N ILE A 74 35.24 15.66 -9.74
CA ILE A 74 34.47 15.48 -8.50
C ILE A 74 34.22 16.82 -7.78
N GLU A 75 35.22 17.70 -7.70
CA GLU A 75 35.04 19.05 -7.13
C GLU A 75 34.01 19.84 -7.92
N LYS A 76 34.17 19.90 -9.25
CA LYS A 76 33.28 20.67 -10.13
C LYS A 76 31.85 20.14 -10.06
N PHE A 77 31.68 18.82 -10.06
CA PHE A 77 30.39 18.18 -10.02
C PHE A 77 29.68 18.38 -8.68
N LEU A 78 30.40 18.25 -7.56
CA LEU A 78 29.82 18.31 -6.22
C LEU A 78 29.70 19.74 -5.67
N ASN A 79 30.55 20.67 -6.09
CA ASN A 79 30.50 22.07 -5.64
C ASN A 79 29.59 22.97 -6.50
N THR A 80 29.08 22.48 -7.63
CA THR A 80 28.15 23.27 -8.48
C THR A 80 26.71 22.82 -8.31
N PHE A 81 25.80 23.76 -8.00
CA PHE A 81 24.35 23.52 -8.03
C PHE A 81 23.86 23.57 -9.49
N GLY A 82 23.65 22.41 -10.11
CA GLY A 82 23.19 22.26 -11.50
C GLY A 82 24.25 22.30 -12.60
N GLY A 83 25.53 22.19 -12.27
CA GLY A 83 26.64 22.37 -13.22
C GLY A 83 27.19 21.11 -13.91
N GLY A 84 26.41 20.04 -14.06
CA GLY A 84 26.89 18.79 -14.65
C GLY A 84 26.97 18.83 -16.18
N GLY A 85 27.92 19.59 -16.76
CA GLY A 85 28.45 19.48 -18.14
C GLY A 85 27.49 19.58 -19.35
N LYS A 86 26.19 19.42 -19.17
CA LYS A 86 25.12 19.54 -20.17
C LYS A 86 24.16 20.67 -19.73
N PRO A 87 23.48 21.33 -20.68
CA PRO A 87 22.63 22.47 -20.37
C PRO A 87 21.56 22.12 -19.33
N ILE A 88 21.45 22.94 -18.28
CA ILE A 88 20.29 22.95 -17.38
C ILE A 88 19.09 23.36 -18.24
N GLY A 89 18.11 22.47 -18.42
CA GLY A 89 16.87 22.81 -19.12
C GLY A 89 16.19 21.72 -19.94
N ASP A 90 16.78 20.53 -20.09
CA ASP A 90 16.04 19.40 -20.65
C ASP A 90 15.23 18.72 -19.53
N VAL A 91 13.95 18.41 -19.79
CA VAL A 91 12.94 17.97 -18.81
C VAL A 91 13.37 16.68 -18.06
N HIS A 92 14.41 16.02 -18.56
CA HIS A 92 14.84 14.69 -18.14
C HIS A 92 16.27 14.60 -17.57
N GLN A 93 17.07 15.66 -17.50
CA GLN A 93 18.49 15.56 -17.10
C GLN A 93 18.84 16.49 -15.92
N ASN A 94 19.08 15.91 -14.73
CA ASN A 94 19.48 16.61 -13.51
C ASN A 94 20.65 15.90 -12.79
N TYR A 95 21.75 15.64 -13.50
CA TYR A 95 22.94 15.02 -12.93
C TYR A 95 23.40 15.74 -11.65
N GLY A 96 23.49 15.01 -10.53
CA GLY A 96 24.12 15.46 -9.29
C GLY A 96 23.32 16.40 -8.39
N ILE A 97 22.18 16.97 -8.84
CA ILE A 97 21.32 17.78 -7.96
C ILE A 97 20.53 16.87 -7.00
N GLY A 98 19.94 15.80 -7.52
CA GLY A 98 19.00 14.95 -6.78
C GLY A 98 19.60 14.40 -5.47
N VAL A 99 20.79 13.80 -5.56
CA VAL A 99 21.51 13.24 -4.40
C VAL A 99 21.82 14.33 -3.35
N LYS A 100 22.31 15.50 -3.76
CA LYS A 100 22.59 16.61 -2.82
C LYS A 100 21.33 17.08 -2.12
N THR A 101 20.26 17.31 -2.89
CA THR A 101 18.99 17.81 -2.36
C THR A 101 18.25 16.80 -1.48
N SER A 102 18.58 15.51 -1.57
CA SER A 102 17.92 14.45 -0.80
C SER A 102 18.77 13.89 0.33
N LEU A 103 20.09 14.14 0.37
CA LEU A 103 21.00 13.68 1.42
C LEU A 103 21.46 14.78 2.38
N LEU A 104 21.90 15.95 1.87
CA LEU A 104 22.55 16.97 2.69
C LEU A 104 21.69 17.49 3.86
N PRO A 105 20.36 17.64 3.74
CA PRO A 105 19.50 18.13 4.82
C PRO A 105 19.48 17.29 6.10
N TRP A 106 19.73 15.99 6.01
CA TRP A 106 19.80 15.07 7.16
C TRP A 106 21.20 14.46 7.34
N ASN A 107 22.19 15.06 6.68
CA ASN A 107 23.60 14.72 6.77
C ASN A 107 24.44 16.00 6.97
N LYS A 108 24.06 16.85 7.93
CA LYS A 108 24.71 18.15 8.18
C LYS A 108 26.15 18.02 8.70
N HIS A 109 26.47 16.97 9.44
CA HIS A 109 27.84 16.65 9.83
C HIS A 109 28.67 16.30 8.60
N GLY A 110 28.08 15.58 7.65
CA GLY A 110 28.52 15.60 6.28
C GLY A 110 28.10 14.41 5.43
N LEU A 111 28.43 14.53 4.15
CA LEU A 111 28.37 13.49 3.15
C LEU A 111 29.77 13.33 2.57
N VAL A 112 30.39 12.19 2.81
CA VAL A 112 31.68 11.85 2.20
C VAL A 112 31.43 11.15 0.89
N VAL A 113 32.12 11.57 -0.15
CA VAL A 113 32.08 10.96 -1.48
C VAL A 113 33.47 10.52 -1.83
N ILE A 114 33.64 9.21 -2.00
CA ILE A 114 34.86 8.62 -2.54
C ILE A 114 34.56 8.18 -3.97
N SER A 115 35.42 8.56 -4.89
CA SER A 115 35.32 8.21 -6.30
C SER A 115 36.61 7.54 -6.73
N VAL A 116 36.50 6.44 -7.46
CA VAL A 116 37.62 5.72 -8.06
C VAL A 116 37.47 5.81 -9.57
N LYS A 117 38.51 6.21 -10.29
CA LYS A 117 38.52 6.24 -11.75
C LYS A 117 39.90 5.85 -12.26
N ASP A 118 39.94 4.85 -13.12
CA ASP A 118 41.19 4.29 -13.67
C ASP A 118 42.21 3.86 -12.59
N GLY A 119 41.71 3.50 -11.40
CA GLY A 119 42.50 3.13 -10.21
C GLY A 119 42.86 4.28 -9.28
N ASP A 120 42.69 5.53 -9.71
CA ASP A 120 42.96 6.71 -8.90
C ASP A 120 41.79 6.99 -7.96
N GLU A 121 42.08 7.21 -6.68
CA GLU A 121 41.10 7.42 -5.62
C GLU A 121 41.00 8.90 -5.25
N SER A 122 39.79 9.43 -5.14
CA SER A 122 39.54 10.83 -4.76
C SER A 122 38.41 10.91 -3.74
N LEU A 123 38.64 11.65 -2.67
CA LEU A 123 37.69 11.89 -1.58
C LEU A 123 37.33 13.37 -1.52
N VAL A 124 36.03 13.64 -1.40
CA VAL A 124 35.53 14.96 -0.97
C VAL A 124 34.55 14.81 0.18
N TRP A 125 34.42 15.86 0.98
CA TRP A 125 33.50 15.91 2.10
C TRP A 125 32.60 17.13 1.97
N LEU A 126 31.30 16.92 1.78
CA LEU A 126 30.29 17.99 1.81
C LEU A 126 29.79 18.18 3.24
N GLN A 127 29.68 19.43 3.70
CA GLN A 127 29.24 19.74 5.06
C GLN A 127 28.35 20.98 5.07
N HIS A 128 27.46 21.05 6.06
CA HIS A 128 26.71 22.25 6.38
C HIS A 128 27.54 23.19 7.24
N ASP A 129 27.67 24.45 6.85
CA ASP A 129 28.25 25.49 7.69
C ASP A 129 27.15 26.14 8.56
N PRO A 130 27.12 25.89 9.88
CA PRO A 130 26.09 26.46 10.75
C PRO A 130 26.16 27.98 10.89
N ALA A 131 27.29 28.62 10.57
CA ALA A 131 27.43 30.06 10.67
C ALA A 131 26.76 30.78 9.49
N THR A 132 26.81 30.19 8.30
CA THR A 132 26.26 30.79 7.06
C THR A 132 24.95 30.14 6.60
N GLY A 133 24.66 28.92 7.06
CA GLY A 133 23.53 28.11 6.61
C GLY A 133 23.72 27.52 5.20
N GLU A 134 24.95 27.53 4.68
CA GLU A 134 25.29 26.99 3.35
C GLU A 134 25.78 25.54 3.45
N TYR A 135 25.68 24.83 2.32
CA TYR A 135 26.38 23.56 2.13
C TYR A 135 27.57 23.79 1.20
N GLY A 136 28.72 23.20 1.53
CA GLY A 136 29.92 23.34 0.72
C GLY A 136 30.93 22.22 0.97
N LEU A 137 32.05 22.27 0.26
CA LEU A 137 33.17 21.35 0.47
C LEU A 137 33.94 21.74 1.74
N ARG A 138 34.19 20.75 2.60
CA ARG A 138 35.08 20.87 3.75
C ARG A 138 36.50 21.09 3.24
N ARG A 139 37.21 21.97 3.92
CA ARG A 139 38.64 22.19 3.76
C ARG A 139 39.39 21.14 4.57
N ILE A 140 40.18 20.32 3.89
CA ILE A 140 40.91 19.20 4.48
C ILE A 140 42.41 19.56 4.50
N PRO A 141 43.08 19.49 5.66
CA PRO A 141 44.53 19.60 5.71
C PRO A 141 45.17 18.44 4.94
N ALA A 142 46.08 18.76 4.03
CA ALA A 142 46.81 17.79 3.21
C ALA A 142 48.31 18.12 3.21
N THR A 143 49.14 17.21 2.70
CA THR A 143 50.56 17.44 2.47
C THR A 143 50.83 17.26 0.98
N ASP A 144 51.36 18.29 0.32
CA ASP A 144 51.70 18.21 -1.09
C ASP A 144 52.92 17.31 -1.38
N GLU A 145 53.19 17.04 -2.65
CA GLU A 145 54.36 16.25 -3.11
C GLU A 145 55.72 16.80 -2.62
N THR A 146 55.76 18.07 -2.18
CA THR A 146 56.96 18.73 -1.66
C THR A 146 57.07 18.67 -0.14
N GLY A 147 56.13 18.01 0.53
CA GLY A 147 56.07 17.88 1.99
C GLY A 147 55.53 19.12 2.70
N ARG A 148 54.82 20.01 2.01
CA ARG A 148 54.25 21.22 2.61
C ARG A 148 52.78 21.00 2.96
N ASP A 149 52.39 21.53 4.12
CA ASP A 149 50.99 21.55 4.53
C ASP A 149 50.16 22.44 3.59
N THR A 150 49.15 21.85 2.97
CA THR A 150 48.17 22.49 2.10
C THR A 150 46.76 22.35 2.69
N ILE A 151 45.82 23.11 2.12
CA ILE A 151 44.39 22.95 2.40
C ILE A 151 43.73 22.65 1.07
N GLU A 152 43.13 21.47 0.98
CA GLU A 152 42.53 20.95 -0.24
C GLU A 152 41.04 20.64 -0.03
N HIS A 153 40.27 20.62 -1.12
CA HIS A 153 38.86 20.20 -1.09
C HIS A 153 38.67 18.76 -1.56
N VAL A 154 39.67 18.24 -2.28
CA VAL A 154 39.74 16.88 -2.79
C VAL A 154 41.07 16.31 -2.30
N VAL A 155 41.07 15.10 -1.77
CA VAL A 155 42.28 14.44 -1.27
C VAL A 155 42.23 12.96 -1.61
N GLU A 156 43.34 12.25 -1.53
CA GLU A 156 43.29 10.78 -1.54
C GLU A 156 42.66 10.25 -0.24
N PRO A 157 41.81 9.20 -0.29
CA PRO A 157 41.31 8.54 0.91
C PRO A 157 42.46 8.07 1.80
N SER A 158 42.47 8.53 3.04
CA SER A 158 43.54 8.26 4.00
C SER A 158 43.01 8.42 5.43
N LEU A 159 43.89 8.40 6.44
CA LEU A 159 43.52 8.65 7.82
C LEU A 159 43.13 10.13 8.01
N ILE A 160 41.83 10.40 8.15
CA ILE A 160 41.28 11.74 8.38
C ILE A 160 40.27 11.64 9.54
N ASP A 161 40.43 12.48 10.56
CA ASP A 161 39.63 12.48 11.78
C ASP A 161 39.53 11.07 12.43
N ASP A 162 40.69 10.44 12.64
CA ASP A 162 40.84 9.12 13.30
C ASP A 162 40.19 7.93 12.57
N LEU A 163 39.77 8.11 11.31
CA LEU A 163 39.19 7.06 10.47
C LEU A 163 39.97 6.93 9.16
N ASP A 164 40.36 5.71 8.79
CA ASP A 164 40.98 5.44 7.50
C ASP A 164 39.88 5.30 6.43
N TRP A 165 39.73 6.34 5.61
CA TRP A 165 38.68 6.38 4.59
C TRP A 165 38.95 5.45 3.41
N SER A 166 40.19 4.97 3.23
CA SER A 166 40.48 3.97 2.20
C SER A 166 39.76 2.64 2.50
N GLU A 167 39.57 2.28 3.76
CA GLU A 167 38.87 1.05 4.18
C GLU A 167 37.37 1.07 3.84
N ALA A 168 36.80 2.25 3.56
CA ALA A 168 35.40 2.38 3.16
C ALA A 168 35.13 1.93 1.71
N ILE A 169 36.17 1.77 0.87
CA ILE A 169 36.03 1.39 -0.54
C ILE A 169 35.81 -0.13 -0.67
N PRO A 170 34.64 -0.58 -1.17
CA PRO A 170 34.35 -2.01 -1.31
C PRO A 170 35.25 -2.73 -2.31
N ASP A 171 35.52 -4.01 -2.06
CA ASP A 171 36.34 -4.88 -2.93
C ASP A 171 35.89 -4.90 -4.40
N PHE A 172 34.59 -4.77 -4.67
CA PHE A 172 34.08 -4.82 -6.04
C PHE A 172 34.44 -3.57 -6.85
N ILE A 173 34.49 -2.40 -6.21
CA ILE A 173 35.00 -1.15 -6.81
C ILE A 173 36.50 -1.24 -7.02
N ARG A 174 37.24 -1.71 -6.00
CA ARG A 174 38.71 -1.91 -6.11
C ARG A 174 39.09 -2.83 -7.26
N LYS A 175 38.32 -3.92 -7.45
CA LYS A 175 38.53 -4.87 -8.56
C LYS A 175 38.15 -4.31 -9.92
N ALA A 176 37.11 -3.47 -9.98
CA ALA A 176 36.71 -2.80 -11.21
C ALA A 176 37.72 -1.71 -11.61
N GLY A 177 38.38 -1.07 -10.63
CA GLY A 177 39.24 0.09 -10.86
C GLY A 177 38.46 1.38 -11.11
N HIS A 178 37.13 1.34 -10.95
CA HIS A 178 36.25 2.49 -11.07
C HIS A 178 35.00 2.31 -10.19
N GLY A 179 34.43 3.42 -9.71
CA GLY A 179 33.20 3.42 -8.93
C GLY A 179 33.02 4.65 -8.06
N THR A 180 31.88 4.73 -7.36
CA THR A 180 31.58 5.80 -6.40
C THR A 180 31.07 5.21 -5.09
N VAL A 181 31.45 5.79 -3.96
CA VAL A 181 30.97 5.47 -2.61
C VAL A 181 30.48 6.74 -1.93
N LEU A 182 29.21 6.77 -1.56
CA LEU A 182 28.62 7.80 -0.70
C LEU A 182 28.56 7.27 0.73
N ILE A 183 29.09 8.01 1.70
CA ILE A 183 28.98 7.70 3.13
C ILE A 183 28.22 8.82 3.85
N LEU A 184 27.11 8.44 4.48
CA LEU A 184 26.18 9.35 5.15
C LEU A 184 26.58 9.49 6.62
N LEU A 185 27.04 10.68 7.04
CA LEU A 185 27.55 10.88 8.40
C LEU A 185 26.51 11.38 9.40
N GLY A 186 25.28 11.68 8.96
CA GLY A 186 24.24 12.22 9.84
C GLY A 186 24.40 13.72 10.11
N ASN A 187 23.58 14.24 11.02
CA ASN A 187 23.66 15.61 11.50
C ASN A 187 24.69 15.78 12.60
N GLU A 188 25.00 14.71 13.34
CA GLU A 188 26.03 14.67 14.40
C GLU A 188 27.07 13.56 14.14
N PRO A 189 28.32 13.67 14.66
CA PRO A 189 29.40 12.72 14.37
C PRO A 189 29.12 11.25 14.74
N ASP A 190 28.32 11.04 15.78
CA ASP A 190 27.98 9.75 16.38
C ASP A 190 26.60 9.21 15.94
N GLU A 191 25.95 9.88 15.00
CA GLU A 191 24.60 9.52 14.54
C GLU A 191 24.63 8.32 13.57
N ASP A 192 23.81 7.31 13.85
CA ASP A 192 23.63 6.16 12.97
C ASP A 192 22.71 6.55 11.80
N THR A 193 23.18 6.43 10.56
CA THR A 193 22.38 6.72 9.35
C THR A 193 21.90 5.48 8.62
N VAL A 194 22.29 4.29 9.08
CA VAL A 194 22.00 3.01 8.42
C VAL A 194 20.51 2.77 8.15
N LEU A 195 19.60 3.25 9.00
CA LEU A 195 18.16 3.02 8.80
C LEU A 195 17.48 4.07 7.90
N GLY A 196 18.17 5.14 7.50
CA GLY A 196 17.60 6.24 6.70
C GLY A 196 17.42 7.53 7.50
N ASP A 197 16.65 8.47 6.93
CA ASP A 197 16.37 9.78 7.54
C ASP A 197 15.47 9.61 8.79
N HIS A 198 15.99 10.00 9.96
CA HIS A 198 15.28 9.88 11.25
C HIS A 198 14.03 10.75 11.33
N ASP A 199 13.95 11.82 10.54
CA ASP A 199 12.79 12.72 10.48
C ASP A 199 11.69 12.18 9.55
N ARG A 200 11.91 11.03 8.91
CA ARG A 200 10.97 10.38 7.98
C ARG A 200 10.61 8.97 8.43
N GLU A 201 9.56 8.41 7.82
CA GLU A 201 9.14 7.02 8.06
C GLU A 201 10.07 6.00 7.38
N GLU A 202 11.38 6.08 7.62
CA GLU A 202 12.41 5.24 6.98
C GLU A 202 13.01 4.19 7.92
N GLY A 203 12.91 4.39 9.24
CA GLY A 203 13.61 3.63 10.30
C GLY A 203 13.32 2.13 10.44
N ARG A 204 12.58 1.49 9.51
CA ARG A 204 12.33 0.05 9.57
C ARG A 204 13.41 -0.71 8.78
N PRO A 205 13.98 -1.82 9.30
CA PRO A 205 15.12 -2.49 8.67
C PRO A 205 14.93 -2.95 7.22
N HIS A 206 13.67 -3.17 6.78
CA HIS A 206 13.35 -3.63 5.42
C HIS A 206 12.71 -2.56 4.54
N ALA A 207 12.54 -1.33 5.03
CA ALA A 207 11.79 -0.29 4.33
C ALA A 207 12.49 0.15 3.03
N LEU A 208 13.81 0.29 3.04
CA LEU A 208 14.58 0.66 1.85
C LEU A 208 14.42 -0.35 0.71
N ARG A 209 14.60 -1.66 0.98
CA ARG A 209 14.40 -2.69 -0.05
C ARG A 209 12.94 -2.74 -0.49
N HIS A 210 11.98 -2.61 0.42
CA HIS A 210 10.57 -2.55 0.05
C HIS A 210 10.29 -1.36 -0.88
N TYR A 211 10.83 -0.19 -0.58
CA TYR A 211 10.75 0.99 -1.42
C TYR A 211 11.32 0.71 -2.81
N LEU A 212 12.56 0.23 -2.92
CA LEU A 212 13.17 -0.03 -4.22
C LEU A 212 12.42 -1.10 -5.03
N ASN A 213 11.94 -2.17 -4.40
CA ASN A 213 11.12 -3.22 -5.03
C ASN A 213 9.70 -2.78 -5.38
N THR A 214 9.26 -1.60 -4.95
CA THR A 214 7.93 -1.06 -5.28
C THR A 214 8.00 0.17 -6.17
N ARG A 215 9.14 0.85 -6.19
CA ARG A 215 9.41 2.01 -7.04
C ARG A 215 10.03 1.62 -8.37
N VAL A 216 11.00 0.71 -8.38
CA VAL A 216 11.69 0.29 -9.61
C VAL A 216 10.88 -0.81 -10.28
N TRP A 217 10.52 -0.64 -11.55
CA TRP A 217 9.75 -1.64 -12.29
C TRP A 217 10.58 -2.89 -12.58
N ASP A 218 11.69 -2.69 -13.28
CA ASP A 218 12.66 -3.71 -13.66
C ASP A 218 14.07 -3.11 -13.58
N PHE A 219 15.07 -3.98 -13.41
CA PHE A 219 16.46 -3.58 -13.49
C PHE A 219 16.96 -3.79 -14.92
N VAL A 220 17.87 -2.91 -15.37
CA VAL A 220 18.56 -3.12 -16.64
C VAL A 220 19.22 -4.50 -16.58
N LYS A 221 19.16 -5.24 -17.68
CA LYS A 221 19.78 -6.55 -17.81
C LYS A 221 21.23 -6.42 -17.31
N ASP A 222 21.60 -7.26 -16.34
CA ASP A 222 22.95 -7.35 -15.75
C ASP A 222 23.30 -6.34 -14.64
N MET A 223 22.36 -5.54 -14.11
CA MET A 223 22.62 -4.75 -12.90
C MET A 223 22.19 -5.47 -11.60
N ASP A 224 23.14 -5.78 -10.72
CA ASP A 224 22.93 -6.41 -9.41
C ASP A 224 22.84 -5.36 -8.30
N VAL A 225 21.65 -5.21 -7.71
CA VAL A 225 21.40 -4.25 -6.63
C VAL A 225 21.19 -4.97 -5.31
N LYS A 226 21.99 -4.64 -4.31
CA LYS A 226 21.96 -5.25 -2.99
C LYS A 226 21.70 -4.22 -1.89
N VAL A 227 20.87 -4.60 -0.92
CA VAL A 227 20.62 -3.84 0.30
C VAL A 227 21.06 -4.67 1.49
N LEU A 228 21.91 -4.10 2.32
CA LEU A 228 22.24 -4.63 3.63
C LEU A 228 21.16 -4.19 4.63
N GLU A 229 20.54 -5.18 5.25
CA GLU A 229 19.49 -5.01 6.26
C GLU A 229 19.88 -5.71 7.56
N PHE A 230 19.63 -5.06 8.68
CA PHE A 230 19.69 -5.72 9.99
C PHE A 230 18.40 -6.50 10.25
N ARG A 231 18.49 -7.51 11.10
CA ARG A 231 17.32 -8.34 11.46
C ARG A 231 16.29 -7.57 12.30
N THR A 232 16.72 -6.54 13.03
CA THR A 232 15.92 -5.79 13.99
C THR A 232 16.28 -4.31 13.91
N GLN A 233 15.36 -3.46 14.35
CA GLN A 233 15.59 -2.02 14.55
C GLN A 233 16.36 -1.73 15.85
N ASP A 234 16.49 -2.72 16.73
CA ASP A 234 17.19 -2.60 18.00
C ASP A 234 18.70 -2.60 17.78
N ARG A 235 19.31 -1.42 17.96
CA ARG A 235 20.75 -1.17 17.83
C ARG A 235 21.61 -2.09 18.70
N GLU A 236 21.14 -2.50 19.88
CA GLU A 236 21.92 -3.35 20.78
C GLU A 236 22.16 -4.76 20.20
N GLN A 237 21.30 -5.17 19.26
CA GLN A 237 21.37 -6.46 18.59
C GLN A 237 22.11 -6.39 17.24
N TRP A 238 22.63 -5.23 16.86
CA TRP A 238 23.39 -5.08 15.63
C TRP A 238 24.82 -5.65 15.77
N PRO A 239 25.38 -6.23 14.70
CA PRO A 239 26.76 -6.72 14.71
C PRO A 239 27.73 -5.55 14.88
N ARG A 240 28.77 -5.72 15.71
CA ARG A 240 29.80 -4.70 15.97
C ARG A 240 31.08 -4.88 15.15
N VAL A 241 31.14 -5.96 14.40
CA VAL A 241 32.25 -6.31 13.51
C VAL A 241 31.67 -6.90 12.24
N ARG A 242 32.31 -6.67 11.10
CA ARG A 242 31.87 -7.23 9.82
C ARG A 242 31.97 -8.76 9.84
N ALA A 243 33.03 -9.28 10.46
CA ALA A 243 33.28 -10.71 10.61
C ALA A 243 32.14 -11.36 11.42
N GLY A 244 31.41 -12.29 10.81
CA GLY A 244 30.29 -13.00 11.47
C GLY A 244 28.93 -12.30 11.39
N ALA A 245 28.86 -11.06 10.89
CA ALA A 245 27.58 -10.35 10.69
C ALA A 245 26.59 -11.14 9.82
N PHE A 246 27.13 -11.92 8.86
CA PHE A 246 26.39 -12.67 7.85
C PHE A 246 26.33 -14.19 8.10
N SER A 247 26.93 -14.70 9.18
CA SER A 247 27.09 -16.15 9.36
C SER A 247 25.88 -16.84 9.99
N GLY A 248 25.45 -17.96 9.38
CA GLY A 248 24.45 -18.88 9.94
C GLY A 248 22.99 -18.51 9.67
N SER A 249 22.07 -19.42 10.02
CA SER A 249 20.61 -19.26 9.83
C SER A 249 19.97 -18.18 10.71
N GLY A 250 20.73 -17.63 11.67
CA GLY A 250 20.33 -16.55 12.58
C GLY A 250 21.11 -15.25 12.41
N ALA A 251 21.80 -15.06 11.28
CA ALA A 251 22.65 -13.89 11.03
C ALA A 251 21.97 -12.56 11.41
N ALA A 252 22.74 -11.67 12.03
CA ALA A 252 22.26 -10.38 12.52
C ALA A 252 22.04 -9.38 11.37
N ALA A 253 22.77 -9.57 10.26
CA ALA A 253 22.63 -8.81 9.03
C ALA A 253 22.43 -9.73 7.82
N HIS A 254 21.70 -9.23 6.83
CA HIS A 254 21.49 -9.91 5.56
C HIS A 254 21.74 -8.96 4.40
N ARG A 255 22.49 -9.44 3.41
CA ARG A 255 22.58 -8.79 2.10
C ARG A 255 21.50 -9.36 1.20
N ARG A 256 20.55 -8.52 0.78
CA ARG A 256 19.36 -8.92 0.03
C ARG A 256 19.36 -8.26 -1.33
N THR A 257 19.09 -9.05 -2.37
CA THR A 257 18.95 -8.53 -3.74
C THR A 257 17.62 -7.80 -3.89
N VAL A 258 17.67 -6.68 -4.59
CA VAL A 258 16.53 -5.94 -5.09
C VAL A 258 16.28 -6.40 -6.52
N VAL A 259 15.05 -6.80 -6.83
CA VAL A 259 14.69 -7.44 -8.11
C VAL A 259 13.62 -6.66 -8.87
N GLY A 260 13.03 -5.66 -8.23
CA GLY A 260 12.05 -4.75 -8.84
C GLY A 260 10.62 -5.26 -8.70
N ALA A 261 9.68 -4.38 -9.00
CA ALA A 261 8.27 -4.60 -8.82
C ALA A 261 7.74 -5.70 -9.75
N LYS A 262 8.23 -5.77 -10.98
CA LYS A 262 7.83 -6.77 -11.96
C LYS A 262 8.16 -8.18 -11.53
N ALA A 263 9.35 -8.40 -10.96
CA ALA A 263 9.74 -9.72 -10.42
C ALA A 263 8.72 -10.20 -9.38
N SER A 264 8.18 -9.31 -8.55
CA SER A 264 7.14 -9.70 -7.60
C SER A 264 5.88 -10.26 -8.29
N ILE A 265 5.56 -9.79 -9.49
CA ILE A 265 4.36 -10.18 -10.24
C ILE A 265 4.57 -11.49 -10.99
N VAL A 266 5.75 -11.66 -11.60
CA VAL A 266 6.01 -12.73 -12.59
C VAL A 266 6.93 -13.84 -12.09
N GLN A 267 7.63 -13.66 -10.96
CA GLN A 267 8.66 -14.61 -10.55
C GLN A 267 8.05 -15.97 -10.23
N PRO A 268 8.53 -17.04 -10.87
CA PRO A 268 8.07 -18.39 -10.60
C PRO A 268 8.46 -18.77 -9.17
N VAL A 269 7.57 -19.50 -8.53
CA VAL A 269 7.82 -20.07 -7.22
C VAL A 269 8.53 -21.40 -7.45
N PRO A 270 9.65 -21.67 -6.76
CA PRO A 270 10.24 -22.99 -6.80
C PRO A 270 9.20 -24.07 -6.45
N ASP A 271 9.16 -25.13 -7.23
CA ASP A 271 8.34 -26.34 -7.01
C ASP A 271 6.82 -26.19 -7.17
N ARG A 272 6.33 -25.12 -7.82
CA ARG A 272 4.92 -24.99 -8.20
C ARG A 272 4.75 -24.26 -9.54
N ASP A 273 4.09 -24.93 -10.48
CA ASP A 273 3.59 -24.28 -11.70
C ASP A 273 2.38 -23.44 -11.33
N PHE A 274 2.48 -22.13 -11.53
CA PHE A 274 1.35 -21.22 -11.36
C PHE A 274 0.97 -20.63 -12.71
N ALA A 275 -0.34 -20.63 -12.99
CA ALA A 275 -0.87 -20.00 -14.18
C ALA A 275 -1.07 -18.50 -13.93
N ILE A 276 -0.33 -17.68 -14.69
CA ILE A 276 -0.53 -16.24 -14.76
C ILE A 276 -0.98 -15.92 -16.19
N CYS A 277 -2.16 -15.32 -16.32
CA CYS A 277 -2.57 -14.72 -17.58
C CYS A 277 -2.00 -13.31 -17.66
N THR A 278 -1.52 -12.91 -18.82
CA THR A 278 -0.98 -11.57 -19.04
C THR A 278 -1.32 -11.09 -20.43
N GLY A 279 -1.44 -9.78 -20.58
CA GLY A 279 -1.66 -9.15 -21.87
C GLY A 279 -1.35 -7.67 -21.84
N THR A 280 -1.57 -7.02 -22.98
CA THR A 280 -1.42 -5.57 -23.12
C THR A 280 -2.54 -5.04 -23.99
N THR A 281 -3.25 -4.05 -23.47
CA THR A 281 -4.31 -3.32 -24.19
C THR A 281 -3.81 -1.92 -24.52
N HIS A 282 -4.20 -1.39 -25.66
CA HIS A 282 -3.88 -0.01 -26.03
C HIS A 282 -5.13 0.85 -25.85
N VAL A 283 -4.97 1.99 -25.17
CA VAL A 283 -6.04 2.98 -25.03
C VAL A 283 -5.71 4.21 -25.84
N SER A 284 -6.71 4.72 -26.53
CA SER A 284 -6.57 5.84 -27.45
C SER A 284 -6.44 7.16 -26.68
N ALA A 285 -5.94 8.17 -27.38
CA ALA A 285 -5.70 9.51 -26.85
C ALA A 285 -6.95 10.21 -26.28
N GLY A 286 -8.16 9.77 -26.65
CA GLY A 286 -9.42 10.30 -26.16
C GLY A 286 -9.51 11.83 -26.27
N ALA A 287 -10.30 12.43 -25.38
CA ALA A 287 -10.40 13.90 -25.27
C ALA A 287 -9.15 14.55 -24.64
N ALA A 288 -8.38 13.79 -23.87
CA ALA A 288 -7.16 14.26 -23.20
C ALA A 288 -5.95 14.42 -24.13
N GLY A 289 -6.03 13.89 -25.35
CA GLY A 289 -4.94 13.90 -26.32
C GLY A 289 -3.76 13.00 -25.96
N LEU A 290 -3.92 12.06 -25.01
CA LEU A 290 -2.85 11.23 -24.47
C LEU A 290 -3.25 9.76 -24.41
N GLY A 291 -2.59 8.92 -25.22
CA GLY A 291 -2.79 7.47 -25.21
C GLY A 291 -1.88 6.78 -24.19
N ALA A 292 -2.14 5.49 -23.94
CA ALA A 292 -1.29 4.67 -23.09
C ALA A 292 -1.37 3.19 -23.46
N LYS A 293 -0.35 2.44 -23.08
CA LYS A 293 -0.39 0.97 -23.04
C LYS A 293 -0.78 0.54 -21.64
N ILE A 294 -1.64 -0.46 -21.53
CA ILE A 294 -2.05 -1.02 -20.24
C ILE A 294 -1.62 -2.47 -20.22
N HIS A 295 -0.56 -2.75 -19.46
CA HIS A 295 -0.10 -4.11 -19.19
C HIS A 295 -0.86 -4.67 -18.00
N TRP A 296 -1.25 -5.93 -18.08
CA TRP A 296 -1.96 -6.58 -16.98
C TRP A 296 -1.44 -7.99 -16.72
N TRP A 297 -1.55 -8.41 -15.46
CA TRP A 297 -1.23 -9.75 -14.98
C TRP A 297 -2.32 -10.20 -14.03
N LEU A 298 -2.94 -11.35 -14.33
CA LEU A 298 -3.96 -11.98 -13.50
C LEU A 298 -3.46 -13.34 -13.03
N TRP A 299 -3.37 -13.50 -11.72
CA TRP A 299 -3.10 -14.78 -11.09
C TRP A 299 -4.37 -15.63 -11.05
N GLN A 300 -4.30 -16.86 -11.58
CA GLN A 300 -5.45 -17.77 -11.61
C GLN A 300 -5.73 -18.42 -10.24
N GLU A 301 -4.72 -18.50 -9.38
CA GLU A 301 -4.80 -19.09 -8.04
C GLU A 301 -4.51 -18.04 -6.95
N ASP A 302 -4.72 -18.43 -5.68
CA ASP A 302 -4.27 -17.61 -4.56
C ASP A 302 -2.74 -17.52 -4.57
N ARG A 303 -2.24 -16.28 -4.51
CA ARG A 303 -0.81 -16.04 -4.51
C ARG A 303 -0.18 -16.58 -3.22
N PRO A 304 0.80 -17.49 -3.29
CA PRO A 304 1.50 -17.94 -2.10
C PRO A 304 2.24 -16.76 -1.46
N ASN A 305 2.54 -16.90 -0.17
CA ASN A 305 3.29 -15.88 0.56
C ASN A 305 4.76 -15.94 0.13
N LEU A 306 5.06 -15.40 -1.05
CA LEU A 306 6.30 -15.65 -1.78
C LEU A 306 7.54 -15.06 -1.12
N PHE A 307 7.35 -14.03 -0.31
CA PHE A 307 8.44 -13.29 0.28
C PHE A 307 7.99 -12.74 1.64
N SER A 308 8.92 -12.71 2.59
CA SER A 308 8.73 -12.29 3.98
C SER A 308 8.35 -10.80 4.15
N GLY A 309 7.21 -10.36 3.62
CA GLY A 309 6.67 -9.01 3.82
C GLY A 309 7.34 -7.90 3.00
N HIS A 310 8.20 -8.23 2.03
CA HIS A 310 8.99 -7.23 1.28
C HIS A 310 8.39 -6.84 -0.08
N PHE A 311 7.39 -7.58 -0.57
CA PHE A 311 6.64 -7.22 -1.77
C PHE A 311 5.16 -6.98 -1.44
N PRO A 312 4.45 -6.16 -2.23
CA PRO A 312 3.01 -6.06 -2.15
C PRO A 312 2.40 -7.44 -2.37
N LYS A 313 1.51 -7.86 -1.47
CA LYS A 313 0.83 -9.16 -1.58
C LYS A 313 -0.30 -9.11 -2.62
N ASN A 314 -1.01 -7.99 -2.64
CA ASN A 314 -2.19 -7.79 -3.46
C ASN A 314 -1.84 -7.12 -4.79
N GLY A 315 -2.74 -7.27 -5.75
CA GLY A 315 -2.80 -6.46 -6.96
C GLY A 315 -2.77 -4.96 -6.64
N TYR A 316 -2.14 -4.20 -7.53
CA TYR A 316 -2.24 -2.73 -7.56
C TYR A 316 -2.40 -2.20 -8.99
N VAL A 317 -2.85 -0.95 -9.08
CA VAL A 317 -2.79 -0.11 -10.28
C VAL A 317 -1.62 0.87 -10.13
N ALA A 318 -0.81 1.05 -11.17
CA ALA A 318 0.29 2.03 -11.17
C ALA A 318 0.58 2.57 -12.58
N ALA A 319 1.25 3.71 -12.67
CA ALA A 319 1.78 4.24 -13.91
C ALA A 319 3.27 3.89 -14.07
N LEU A 320 3.69 3.41 -15.23
CA LEU A 320 5.07 3.08 -15.56
C LEU A 320 5.69 4.20 -16.40
N TYR A 321 6.82 4.73 -15.94
CA TYR A 321 7.59 5.75 -16.64
C TYR A 321 9.07 5.52 -16.42
N ASN A 322 9.85 5.36 -17.50
CA ASN A 322 11.31 5.15 -17.48
C ASN A 322 11.79 4.11 -16.44
N GLN A 323 11.18 2.91 -16.45
CA GLN A 323 11.48 1.81 -15.51
C GLN A 323 11.17 2.12 -14.03
N GLU A 324 10.32 3.11 -13.76
CA GLU A 324 9.83 3.44 -12.43
C GLU A 324 8.30 3.44 -12.38
N LEU A 325 7.75 3.07 -11.22
CA LEU A 325 6.33 3.10 -10.92
C LEU A 325 5.95 4.37 -10.17
N TYR A 326 4.92 5.05 -10.66
CA TYR A 326 4.29 6.24 -10.10
C TYR A 326 2.82 5.98 -9.79
N ASP A 327 2.21 6.84 -8.98
CA ASP A 327 0.77 6.87 -8.72
C ASP A 327 0.17 5.50 -8.32
N ARG A 328 0.95 4.70 -7.59
CA ARG A 328 0.57 3.35 -7.18
C ARG A 328 -0.61 3.39 -6.21
N THR A 329 -1.63 2.58 -6.47
CA THR A 329 -2.82 2.48 -5.62
C THR A 329 -3.40 1.07 -5.60
N GLU A 330 -3.75 0.62 -4.40
CA GLU A 330 -4.51 -0.63 -4.17
C GLU A 330 -6.00 -0.32 -3.93
N HIS A 331 -6.40 0.95 -4.08
CA HIS A 331 -7.73 1.40 -3.72
C HIS A 331 -8.77 0.83 -4.69
N HIS A 332 -9.83 0.27 -4.13
CA HIS A 332 -10.89 -0.41 -4.87
C HIS A 332 -11.57 0.50 -5.92
N ALA A 333 -11.60 1.82 -5.70
CA ALA A 333 -12.18 2.77 -6.63
C ALA A 333 -11.38 2.87 -7.94
N SER A 334 -10.04 2.76 -7.86
CA SER A 334 -9.17 2.75 -9.02
C SER A 334 -9.46 1.52 -9.88
N TYR A 335 -9.57 0.34 -9.28
CA TYR A 335 -9.97 -0.88 -10.00
C TYR A 335 -11.34 -0.79 -10.67
N ARG A 336 -12.32 -0.15 -10.00
CA ARG A 336 -13.66 0.03 -10.58
C ARG A 336 -13.64 0.85 -11.85
N SER A 337 -12.76 1.84 -11.99
CA SER A 337 -12.68 2.59 -13.25
C SER A 337 -12.18 1.72 -14.40
N PHE A 338 -11.50 0.61 -14.13
CA PHE A 338 -11.07 -0.39 -15.13
C PHE A 338 -12.10 -1.54 -15.27
N GLY A 339 -13.32 -1.39 -14.75
CA GLY A 339 -14.37 -2.43 -14.83
C GLY A 339 -14.21 -3.56 -13.81
N ILE A 340 -13.32 -3.44 -12.82
CA ILE A 340 -13.02 -4.51 -11.86
C ILE A 340 -13.72 -4.27 -10.53
N SER A 341 -14.83 -4.96 -10.30
CA SER A 341 -15.69 -4.78 -9.11
C SER A 341 -15.39 -5.75 -7.96
N HIS A 342 -15.01 -6.99 -8.25
CA HIS A 342 -14.88 -8.06 -7.26
C HIS A 342 -13.53 -8.07 -6.54
N LYS A 343 -13.55 -8.12 -5.21
CA LYS A 343 -12.33 -8.15 -4.36
C LYS A 343 -11.40 -9.32 -4.70
N ALA A 344 -11.95 -10.52 -4.89
CA ALA A 344 -11.18 -11.73 -5.18
C ALA A 344 -10.35 -11.61 -6.48
N VAL A 345 -10.84 -10.85 -7.46
CA VAL A 345 -10.10 -10.56 -8.71
C VAL A 345 -9.08 -9.46 -8.48
N ARG A 346 -9.46 -8.37 -7.78
CA ARG A 346 -8.53 -7.25 -7.49
C ARG A 346 -7.26 -7.67 -6.76
N GLU A 347 -7.39 -8.56 -5.77
CA GLU A 347 -6.25 -9.04 -4.99
C GLU A 347 -5.23 -9.82 -5.84
N LYS A 348 -5.64 -10.29 -7.02
CA LYS A 348 -4.85 -11.12 -7.95
C LYS A 348 -4.52 -10.43 -9.28
N LEU A 349 -4.90 -9.16 -9.45
CA LEU A 349 -4.80 -8.45 -10.72
C LEU A 349 -3.89 -7.22 -10.59
N TRP A 350 -2.83 -7.18 -11.39
CA TRP A 350 -1.96 -6.00 -11.54
C TRP A 350 -2.29 -5.28 -12.84
N ILE A 351 -2.42 -3.95 -12.78
CA ILE A 351 -2.67 -3.10 -13.94
C ILE A 351 -1.58 -2.02 -13.97
N ILE A 352 -0.73 -2.04 -14.98
CA ILE A 352 0.39 -1.13 -15.14
C ILE A 352 0.17 -0.31 -16.41
N VAL A 353 -0.05 0.98 -16.24
CA VAL A 353 -0.32 1.92 -17.33
C VAL A 353 0.97 2.58 -17.75
N GLU A 354 1.44 2.34 -18.97
CA GLU A 354 2.62 2.95 -19.59
C GLU A 354 2.18 4.07 -20.56
N PRO A 355 2.10 5.33 -20.09
CA PRO A 355 1.89 6.48 -20.97
C PRO A 355 3.15 6.84 -21.76
N GLU A 356 2.97 7.56 -22.86
CA GLU A 356 4.10 8.06 -23.66
C GLU A 356 4.86 9.18 -22.92
N PRO A 357 6.20 9.12 -22.82
CA PRO A 357 6.99 10.18 -22.22
C PRO A 357 6.94 11.43 -23.10
N PHE A 358 6.92 12.62 -22.48
CA PHE A 358 7.00 13.86 -23.22
C PHE A 358 8.42 14.10 -23.74
N ASP A 359 8.56 14.23 -25.06
CA ASP A 359 9.77 14.66 -25.74
C ASP A 359 9.42 15.85 -26.66
N SER A 360 10.40 16.69 -26.95
CA SER A 360 10.36 17.85 -27.85
C SER A 360 9.75 17.57 -29.24
N GLY A 361 9.73 16.31 -29.68
CA GLY A 361 9.10 15.85 -30.93
C GLY A 361 7.66 15.33 -30.80
N ILE A 362 7.12 15.18 -29.58
CA ILE A 362 5.82 14.58 -29.32
C ILE A 362 4.80 15.67 -28.96
N LYS A 363 3.59 15.60 -29.53
CA LYS A 363 2.54 16.60 -29.29
C LYS A 363 2.04 16.59 -27.85
N ALA A 364 1.93 15.43 -27.21
CA ALA A 364 1.49 15.29 -25.82
C ALA A 364 2.13 14.05 -25.19
N GLY A 365 2.53 14.17 -23.93
CA GLY A 365 3.19 13.09 -23.18
C GLY A 365 3.10 13.32 -21.69
N VAL A 366 3.89 12.59 -20.91
CA VAL A 366 3.97 12.78 -19.46
C VAL A 366 5.39 13.09 -19.00
N TYR A 367 5.49 13.75 -17.86
CA TYR A 367 6.75 14.01 -17.15
C TYR A 367 6.48 13.99 -15.64
N PRO A 368 7.47 13.61 -14.81
CA PRO A 368 7.30 13.64 -13.36
C PRO A 368 7.34 15.07 -12.83
N ASP A 369 6.62 15.32 -11.73
CA ASP A 369 6.65 16.62 -11.05
C ASP A 369 8.01 16.90 -10.37
N SER A 370 8.16 18.10 -9.80
CA SER A 370 9.42 18.54 -9.20
C SER A 370 9.85 17.65 -8.02
N SER A 371 8.91 17.10 -7.26
CA SER A 371 9.18 16.15 -6.17
C SER A 371 9.34 14.71 -6.67
N ARG A 372 9.17 14.46 -7.98
CA ARG A 372 9.22 13.13 -8.63
C ARG A 372 8.26 12.12 -7.99
N SER A 373 7.17 12.62 -7.43
CA SER A 373 6.15 11.85 -6.69
C SER A 373 5.09 11.26 -7.60
N ARG A 374 4.70 12.02 -8.62
CA ARG A 374 3.59 11.75 -9.53
C ARG A 374 3.96 12.16 -10.94
N LEU A 375 3.18 11.69 -11.91
CA LEU A 375 3.30 12.09 -13.30
C LEU A 375 2.26 13.15 -13.65
N LEU A 376 2.70 14.15 -14.41
CA LEU A 376 1.89 15.23 -14.95
C LEU A 376 1.86 15.15 -16.47
N VAL A 377 0.76 15.60 -17.05
CA VAL A 377 0.58 15.70 -18.50
C VAL A 377 1.35 16.91 -19.05
N ALA A 378 2.00 16.76 -20.20
CA ALA A 378 2.62 17.84 -20.97
C ALA A 378 2.11 17.87 -22.42
N GLY A 379 2.20 19.04 -23.05
CA GLY A 379 1.94 19.23 -24.49
C GLY A 379 0.47 19.23 -24.91
N SER A 380 -0.48 18.91 -24.03
CA SER A 380 -1.92 18.91 -24.34
C SER A 380 -2.69 20.04 -23.65
N ALA A 381 -4.00 20.13 -23.92
CA ALA A 381 -4.91 21.04 -23.23
C ALA A 381 -4.98 20.80 -21.71
N LEU A 382 -4.51 19.64 -21.24
CA LEU A 382 -4.45 19.26 -19.83
C LEU A 382 -3.03 19.38 -19.25
N ALA A 383 -2.13 20.16 -19.86
CA ALA A 383 -0.77 20.33 -19.36
C ALA A 383 -0.74 20.75 -17.87
N GLY A 384 0.06 20.04 -17.08
CA GLY A 384 0.16 20.20 -15.63
C GLY A 384 -0.90 19.44 -14.81
N ALA A 385 -1.87 18.78 -15.44
CA ALA A 385 -2.87 17.95 -14.76
C ALA A 385 -2.32 16.54 -14.44
N ASN A 386 -3.00 15.84 -13.52
CA ASN A 386 -2.75 14.44 -13.24
C ASN A 386 -3.11 13.55 -14.45
N LEU A 387 -2.61 12.32 -14.43
CA LEU A 387 -2.92 11.32 -15.46
C LEU A 387 -4.44 11.05 -15.56
N PRO A 388 -4.99 10.92 -16.79
CA PRO A 388 -6.41 10.61 -17.02
C PRO A 388 -6.71 9.11 -16.79
N MET A 389 -6.36 8.59 -15.61
CA MET A 389 -6.51 7.18 -15.23
C MET A 389 -7.95 6.67 -15.37
N ALA A 390 -8.94 7.53 -15.10
CA ALA A 390 -10.35 7.17 -15.22
C ALA A 390 -10.78 6.95 -16.69
N ASP A 391 -10.31 7.80 -17.61
CA ASP A 391 -10.64 7.71 -19.03
C ASP A 391 -9.97 6.50 -19.68
N TRP A 392 -8.70 6.25 -19.32
CA TRP A 392 -7.99 5.03 -19.73
C TRP A 392 -8.63 3.78 -19.14
N GLY A 393 -9.05 3.84 -17.88
CA GLY A 393 -9.81 2.77 -17.24
C GLY A 393 -11.10 2.44 -17.97
N ALA A 394 -11.89 3.45 -18.35
CA ALA A 394 -13.14 3.25 -19.08
C ALA A 394 -12.91 2.58 -20.44
N GLN A 395 -11.92 3.04 -21.22
CA GLN A 395 -11.57 2.42 -22.50
C GLN A 395 -11.06 0.98 -22.34
N PHE A 396 -10.35 0.69 -21.24
CA PHE A 396 -9.93 -0.67 -20.90
C PHE A 396 -11.12 -1.55 -20.53
N ALA A 397 -12.09 -1.03 -19.77
CA ALA A 397 -13.30 -1.74 -19.39
C ALA A 397 -14.18 -2.07 -20.62
N ASP A 398 -14.29 -1.14 -21.57
CA ASP A 398 -15.01 -1.37 -22.83
C ASP A 398 -14.38 -2.48 -23.68
N ASN A 399 -13.07 -2.71 -23.53
CA ASN A 399 -12.30 -3.72 -24.24
C ASN A 399 -11.67 -4.73 -23.26
N LEU A 400 -12.46 -5.15 -22.26
CA LEU A 400 -11.94 -5.96 -21.16
C LEU A 400 -11.36 -7.29 -21.69
N PRO A 401 -10.10 -7.64 -21.33
CA PRO A 401 -9.51 -8.91 -21.73
C PRO A 401 -10.36 -10.10 -21.26
N LYS A 402 -10.49 -11.11 -22.14
CA LYS A 402 -11.37 -12.26 -21.90
C LYS A 402 -11.02 -12.97 -20.60
N GLU A 403 -9.75 -13.12 -20.28
CA GLU A 403 -9.28 -13.81 -19.07
C GLU A 403 -9.74 -13.09 -17.80
N ILE A 404 -9.80 -11.75 -17.82
CA ILE A 404 -10.29 -10.95 -16.71
C ILE A 404 -11.82 -11.01 -16.64
N ALA A 405 -12.50 -10.95 -17.80
CA ALA A 405 -13.95 -11.09 -17.88
C ALA A 405 -14.43 -12.45 -17.34
N ASP A 406 -13.76 -13.53 -17.74
CA ASP A 406 -14.03 -14.90 -17.29
C ASP A 406 -13.83 -15.03 -15.76
N ALA A 407 -12.77 -14.41 -15.22
CA ALA A 407 -12.51 -14.41 -13.77
C ALA A 407 -13.56 -13.62 -12.97
N LEU A 408 -14.06 -12.50 -13.52
CA LEU A 408 -15.16 -11.75 -12.92
C LEU A 408 -16.46 -12.57 -12.94
N ALA A 409 -16.79 -13.19 -14.07
CA ALA A 409 -17.97 -14.03 -14.21
C ALA A 409 -17.94 -15.23 -13.24
N ALA A 410 -16.78 -15.88 -13.09
CA ALA A 410 -16.59 -16.96 -12.11
C ALA A 410 -16.75 -16.48 -10.67
N ALA A 411 -16.26 -15.28 -10.35
CA ALA A 411 -16.44 -14.68 -9.02
C ALA A 411 -17.90 -14.32 -8.72
N THR A 412 -18.71 -13.99 -9.75
CA THR A 412 -20.15 -13.77 -9.64
C THR A 412 -20.93 -15.07 -9.46
N ALA A 413 -20.62 -16.10 -10.25
CA ALA A 413 -21.33 -17.39 -10.21
C ALA A 413 -21.16 -18.17 -8.89
N GLY A 414 -20.08 -17.91 -8.14
CA GLY A 414 -19.86 -18.47 -6.80
C GLY A 414 -20.58 -17.71 -5.67
N GLY A 415 -21.26 -16.61 -5.96
CA GLY A 415 -21.92 -15.74 -4.98
C GLY A 415 -23.39 -16.09 -4.77
N THR A 416 -23.70 -17.19 -4.08
CA THR A 416 -24.98 -17.23 -3.35
C THR A 416 -24.90 -16.18 -2.24
N GLY A 417 -25.81 -15.20 -2.28
CA GLY A 417 -25.85 -14.07 -1.36
C GLY A 417 -25.90 -14.49 0.10
N SER A 418 -24.73 -14.64 0.71
CA SER A 418 -24.53 -14.74 2.14
C SER A 418 -24.27 -13.34 2.65
N VAL A 419 -24.92 -12.98 3.76
CA VAL A 419 -24.81 -11.68 4.44
C VAL A 419 -23.36 -11.22 4.46
N ASP A 420 -23.06 -10.09 3.82
CA ASP A 420 -21.77 -9.43 3.92
C ASP A 420 -21.45 -9.22 5.41
N SER A 421 -20.44 -9.96 5.90
CA SER A 421 -20.02 -9.91 7.30
C SER A 421 -19.67 -8.49 7.74
N GLU A 422 -19.19 -7.64 6.83
CA GLU A 422 -18.93 -6.22 7.11
C GLU A 422 -20.22 -5.41 7.33
N TRP A 423 -21.29 -5.69 6.58
CA TRP A 423 -22.58 -5.03 6.81
C TRP A 423 -23.17 -5.43 8.16
N ARG A 424 -23.13 -6.73 8.47
CA ARG A 424 -23.62 -7.26 9.76
C ARG A 424 -22.85 -6.62 10.93
N ASP A 425 -21.53 -6.53 10.82
CA ASP A 425 -20.68 -5.91 11.82
C ASP A 425 -20.95 -4.41 11.98
N ARG A 426 -21.10 -3.65 10.88
CA ARG A 426 -21.46 -2.21 10.93
C ARG A 426 -22.85 -1.97 11.51
N LEU A 427 -23.82 -2.83 11.21
CA LEU A 427 -25.18 -2.73 11.76
C LEU A 427 -25.17 -3.03 13.26
N LEU A 428 -24.43 -4.05 13.70
CA LEU A 428 -24.21 -4.38 15.11
C LEU A 428 -23.45 -3.29 15.85
N GLU A 429 -22.46 -2.65 15.23
CA GLU A 429 -21.72 -1.53 15.81
C GLU A 429 -22.65 -0.32 16.05
N ARG A 430 -23.46 0.04 15.05
CA ARG A 430 -24.35 1.21 15.12
C ARG A 430 -25.61 1.00 15.97
N PHE A 431 -26.22 -0.18 15.89
CA PHE A 431 -27.53 -0.45 16.50
C PHE A 431 -27.55 -1.63 17.47
N GLY A 432 -26.51 -2.47 17.51
CA GLY A 432 -26.46 -3.65 18.39
C GLY A 432 -26.47 -3.32 19.88
N SER A 433 -26.08 -2.10 20.28
CA SER A 433 -26.28 -1.61 21.66
C SER A 433 -27.75 -1.37 22.00
N ARG A 434 -28.56 -0.95 21.01
CA ARG A 434 -30.01 -0.72 21.14
C ARG A 434 -30.79 -2.02 21.12
N TRP A 435 -30.34 -3.04 20.39
CA TRP A 435 -31.05 -4.32 20.22
C TRP A 435 -30.65 -5.40 21.24
N ARG A 436 -30.19 -5.02 22.43
CA ARG A 436 -29.86 -5.99 23.49
C ARG A 436 -31.11 -6.49 24.21
N ILE A 437 -31.36 -7.79 24.14
CA ILE A 437 -32.50 -8.47 24.78
C ILE A 437 -31.97 -9.32 25.95
N PRO A 438 -32.65 -9.34 27.11
CA PRO A 438 -32.34 -10.32 28.15
C PRO A 438 -32.61 -11.74 27.63
N ARG A 439 -31.56 -12.53 27.44
CA ARG A 439 -31.63 -13.97 27.17
C ARG A 439 -30.90 -14.74 28.28
N TRP A 440 -31.24 -16.01 28.46
CA TRP A 440 -30.54 -16.87 29.42
C TRP A 440 -29.36 -17.55 28.74
N ILE A 441 -28.15 -17.37 29.30
CA ILE A 441 -26.91 -17.93 28.74
C ILE A 441 -26.40 -19.04 29.63
N ALA A 442 -25.95 -20.13 29.03
CA ALA A 442 -25.22 -21.19 29.73
C ALA A 442 -23.98 -20.61 30.40
N SER A 443 -23.87 -20.81 31.71
CA SER A 443 -22.74 -20.33 32.48
C SER A 443 -22.38 -21.36 33.54
N PRO A 444 -21.10 -21.73 33.68
CA PRO A 444 -20.65 -22.61 34.76
C PRO A 444 -21.04 -22.08 36.15
N ASN A 445 -21.20 -20.76 36.27
CA ASN A 445 -21.57 -20.06 37.50
C ASN A 445 -23.02 -19.56 37.47
N GLY A 446 -23.88 -20.13 36.61
CA GLY A 446 -25.30 -19.84 36.62
C GLY A 446 -25.98 -20.29 37.91
N HIS A 447 -27.09 -19.65 38.25
CA HIS A 447 -27.91 -20.02 39.43
C HIS A 447 -29.29 -20.58 39.05
N GLN A 448 -29.60 -20.64 37.75
CA GLN A 448 -30.91 -21.07 37.24
C GLN A 448 -30.75 -22.11 36.14
N GLY A 449 -31.57 -23.16 36.20
CA GLY A 449 -31.59 -24.20 35.17
C GLY A 449 -32.20 -23.69 33.86
N ILE A 450 -31.48 -23.89 32.75
CA ILE A 450 -31.89 -23.48 31.41
C ILE A 450 -31.93 -24.68 30.46
N GLU A 451 -32.92 -24.67 29.57
CA GLU A 451 -33.03 -25.59 28.44
C GLU A 451 -32.39 -24.90 27.23
N LEU A 452 -31.36 -25.52 26.66
CA LEU A 452 -30.59 -24.92 25.57
C LEU A 452 -31.41 -24.91 24.28
N THR A 453 -31.59 -23.72 23.72
CA THR A 453 -32.18 -23.51 22.39
C THR A 453 -31.11 -23.31 21.32
N GLN A 454 -29.90 -22.90 21.71
CA GLN A 454 -28.74 -22.72 20.82
C GLN A 454 -27.49 -23.37 21.42
N ARG A 455 -26.84 -24.27 20.67
CA ARG A 455 -25.54 -24.85 21.04
C ARG A 455 -24.43 -23.86 20.67
N GLY A 456 -23.96 -23.10 21.65
CA GLY A 456 -22.76 -22.28 21.55
C GLY A 456 -21.48 -23.10 21.75
N GLY A 457 -20.33 -22.49 21.45
CA GLY A 457 -19.02 -23.11 21.70
C GLY A 457 -18.84 -23.43 23.19
N ASN A 458 -18.26 -24.60 23.49
CA ASN A 458 -17.98 -25.01 24.87
C ASN A 458 -17.21 -23.90 25.60
N PRO A 459 -17.64 -23.45 26.79
CA PRO A 459 -16.85 -22.53 27.60
C PRO A 459 -15.52 -23.20 27.89
N GLY A 460 -14.43 -22.68 27.31
CA GLY A 460 -13.09 -23.16 27.61
C GLY A 460 -12.88 -23.13 29.12
N ALA A 461 -12.59 -24.29 29.72
CA ALA A 461 -12.24 -24.38 31.12
C ALA A 461 -11.05 -23.44 31.36
N ARG A 462 -11.27 -22.36 32.13
CA ARG A 462 -10.18 -21.49 32.59
C ARG A 462 -9.26 -22.34 33.46
N ALA A 463 -8.08 -22.68 32.95
CA ALA A 463 -6.98 -23.15 33.78
C ALA A 463 -6.75 -22.12 34.90
N ALA A 464 -6.68 -22.62 36.14
CA ALA A 464 -6.55 -21.80 37.33
C ALA A 464 -5.35 -20.85 37.22
N ALA A 465 -5.62 -19.56 37.11
CA ALA A 465 -4.60 -18.51 37.13
C ALA A 465 -4.05 -18.39 38.56
N LYS A 466 -2.77 -18.73 38.75
CA LYS A 466 -2.02 -18.37 39.95
C LYS A 466 -2.04 -16.84 40.10
N ALA A 467 -2.44 -16.39 41.28
CA ALA A 467 -2.49 -14.99 41.67
C ALA A 467 -1.10 -14.32 41.54
N ARG A 468 -0.96 -13.37 40.61
CA ARG A 468 0.12 -12.39 40.60
C ARG A 468 -0.48 -11.00 40.80
N LYS A 469 0.07 -10.29 41.79
CA LYS A 469 -0.35 -8.97 42.29
C LYS A 469 -0.26 -7.90 41.18
N LYS A 470 -1.24 -6.99 41.15
CA LYS A 470 -1.23 -5.70 40.42
C LYS A 470 -0.17 -4.75 41.02
N PRO A 471 0.37 -3.80 40.23
CA PRO A 471 -0.24 -2.46 40.01
C PRO A 471 -0.29 -2.07 38.51
N SER A 472 -1.46 -1.74 37.95
CA SER A 472 -1.93 -0.38 37.59
C SER A 472 -1.11 0.39 36.52
N SER A 473 -1.50 0.29 35.25
CA SER A 473 -2.08 1.38 34.43
C SER A 473 -2.13 1.00 32.94
N ALA A 474 -3.15 1.54 32.26
CA ALA A 474 -3.59 1.47 30.85
C ALA A 474 -2.60 0.98 29.77
N GLY A 475 -2.98 0.26 28.71
CA GLY A 475 -4.30 -0.09 28.17
C GLY A 475 -4.12 -0.69 26.75
N GLY A 476 -5.09 -1.49 26.28
CA GLY A 476 -5.17 -1.91 24.87
C GLY A 476 -4.95 -3.40 24.56
N GLY A 477 -5.41 -4.31 25.42
CA GLY A 477 -5.43 -5.74 25.11
C GLY A 477 -6.58 -6.08 24.15
N THR A 478 -6.23 -6.48 22.93
CA THR A 478 -7.09 -7.06 21.89
C THR A 478 -7.97 -8.18 22.45
N GLY A 479 -9.28 -7.94 22.46
CA GLY A 479 -10.28 -8.92 22.87
C GLY A 479 -10.29 -10.10 21.91
N GLY A 480 -9.85 -11.26 22.40
CA GLY A 480 -9.95 -12.52 21.67
C GLY A 480 -11.40 -12.84 21.30
N ARG A 481 -11.57 -13.37 20.09
CA ARG A 481 -12.82 -13.95 19.58
C ARG A 481 -13.38 -14.97 20.59
N ASN A 482 -14.39 -14.58 21.36
CA ASN A 482 -15.24 -15.53 22.06
C ASN A 482 -16.27 -16.04 21.05
N GLY A 483 -16.35 -17.36 20.89
CA GLY A 483 -17.40 -18.00 20.08
C GLY A 483 -18.81 -17.66 20.59
N GLU A 484 -19.82 -17.91 19.75
CA GLU A 484 -21.21 -17.62 20.09
C GLU A 484 -21.62 -18.29 21.42
N PRO A 485 -22.21 -17.53 22.36
CA PRO A 485 -22.62 -18.07 23.65
C PRO A 485 -23.82 -19.03 23.49
N ALA A 486 -23.86 -20.12 24.27
CA ALA A 486 -25.00 -21.04 24.27
C ALA A 486 -26.19 -20.41 25.01
N VAL A 487 -27.34 -20.33 24.36
CA VAL A 487 -28.53 -19.61 24.83
C VAL A 487 -29.69 -20.58 25.10
N GLY A 488 -30.57 -20.26 26.05
CA GLY A 488 -31.70 -21.12 26.41
C GLY A 488 -32.90 -20.40 27.03
N LYS A 489 -33.91 -21.18 27.42
CA LYS A 489 -35.11 -20.76 28.18
C LYS A 489 -35.07 -21.31 29.61
N PRO A 490 -35.74 -20.70 30.61
CA PRO A 490 -35.81 -21.25 31.96
C PRO A 490 -36.48 -22.64 31.99
N GLY A 491 -35.94 -23.58 32.76
CA GLY A 491 -36.58 -24.88 33.03
C GLY A 491 -35.77 -26.15 32.70
N GLY A 492 -34.52 -26.02 32.24
CA GLY A 492 -33.65 -27.17 31.91
C GLY A 492 -32.54 -27.46 32.93
N THR A 493 -31.69 -28.44 32.62
CA THR A 493 -30.63 -28.94 33.52
C THR A 493 -29.30 -28.21 33.42
N VAL A 494 -29.11 -27.37 32.39
CA VAL A 494 -27.87 -26.63 32.18
C VAL A 494 -27.88 -25.39 33.04
N SER A 495 -26.82 -25.15 33.81
CA SER A 495 -26.75 -23.94 34.64
C SER A 495 -26.60 -22.69 33.77
N GLY A 496 -27.45 -21.69 33.99
CA GLY A 496 -27.49 -20.45 33.22
C GLY A 496 -27.70 -19.20 34.07
N ARG A 497 -27.41 -18.05 33.45
CA ARG A 497 -27.63 -16.72 34.03
C ARG A 497 -28.34 -15.82 33.02
N ALA A 498 -29.15 -14.89 33.51
CA ALA A 498 -29.72 -13.84 32.67
C ALA A 498 -28.61 -12.88 32.21
N ALA A 499 -28.50 -12.66 30.91
CA ALA A 499 -27.56 -11.71 30.33
C ALA A 499 -28.18 -11.01 29.12
N ARG A 500 -27.77 -9.77 28.88
CA ARG A 500 -28.22 -8.98 27.74
C ARG A 500 -27.36 -9.28 26.52
N ILE A 501 -27.88 -10.04 25.57
CA ILE A 501 -27.22 -10.37 24.30
C ILE A 501 -27.86 -9.54 23.18
N GLY A 502 -27.12 -9.21 22.12
CA GLY A 502 -27.71 -8.63 20.92
C GLY A 502 -28.75 -9.59 20.31
N ALA A 503 -29.89 -9.06 19.87
CA ALA A 503 -30.81 -9.80 19.02
C ALA A 503 -30.04 -10.29 17.78
N GLY A 504 -30.17 -11.58 17.44
CA GLY A 504 -29.60 -12.10 16.22
C GLY A 504 -30.25 -11.42 15.02
N ILE A 505 -29.46 -10.87 14.11
CA ILE A 505 -29.97 -10.35 12.83
C ILE A 505 -30.29 -11.58 11.96
N PRO A 506 -31.54 -11.72 11.48
CA PRO A 506 -31.90 -12.84 10.60
C PRO A 506 -31.12 -12.76 9.30
N GLU A 507 -30.94 -13.91 8.66
CA GLU A 507 -30.45 -13.97 7.28
C GLU A 507 -31.54 -13.46 6.32
N TYR A 508 -31.16 -13.16 5.07
CA TYR A 508 -32.14 -12.93 4.02
C TYR A 508 -31.75 -13.70 2.76
N THR A 509 -32.75 -14.05 1.95
CA THR A 509 -32.56 -14.66 0.64
C THR A 509 -33.47 -13.99 -0.38
N ILE A 510 -32.96 -13.80 -1.59
CA ILE A 510 -33.74 -13.31 -2.72
C ILE A 510 -34.25 -14.54 -3.48
N VAL A 511 -35.57 -14.65 -3.67
CA VAL A 511 -36.22 -15.84 -4.22
C VAL A 511 -37.29 -15.45 -5.26
N PRO A 512 -37.60 -16.33 -6.23
CA PRO A 512 -38.75 -16.13 -7.13
C PRO A 512 -40.09 -16.34 -6.39
N SER A 513 -41.20 -15.87 -6.98
CA SER A 513 -42.54 -15.99 -6.35
C SER A 513 -42.96 -17.44 -6.11
N SER A 514 -42.41 -18.41 -6.86
CA SER A 514 -42.68 -19.85 -6.70
C SER A 514 -42.10 -20.45 -5.42
N GLU A 515 -41.16 -19.76 -4.76
CA GLU A 515 -40.49 -20.21 -3.53
C GLU A 515 -41.00 -19.50 -2.27
N MET A 516 -42.05 -18.68 -2.43
CA MET A 516 -42.74 -17.97 -1.34
C MET A 516 -43.97 -18.76 -0.89
N ASP A 517 -44.28 -18.72 0.41
CA ASP A 517 -45.53 -19.29 0.93
C ASP A 517 -46.74 -18.40 0.56
N GLU A 518 -46.53 -17.08 0.50
CA GLU A 518 -47.48 -16.08 -0.01
C GLU A 518 -46.91 -15.37 -1.26
N PRO A 519 -47.10 -15.91 -2.48
CA PRO A 519 -46.48 -15.40 -3.71
C PRO A 519 -46.85 -13.96 -4.07
N GLU A 520 -47.99 -13.47 -3.60
CA GLU A 520 -48.43 -12.09 -3.79
C GLU A 520 -47.72 -11.08 -2.87
N MET A 521 -46.96 -11.54 -1.88
CA MET A 521 -46.24 -10.69 -0.94
C MET A 521 -44.81 -10.40 -1.40
N LEU A 522 -44.28 -9.25 -0.97
CA LEU A 522 -42.92 -8.83 -1.29
C LEU A 522 -41.88 -9.51 -0.40
N ALA A 523 -42.22 -9.77 0.86
CA ALA A 523 -41.33 -10.46 1.79
C ALA A 523 -42.10 -11.28 2.83
N GLU A 524 -41.48 -12.37 3.28
CA GLU A 524 -41.96 -13.22 4.37
C GLU A 524 -40.82 -13.53 5.34
N TYR A 525 -41.15 -13.72 6.61
CA TYR A 525 -40.18 -14.11 7.64
C TYR A 525 -40.43 -15.52 8.12
N LEU A 526 -39.41 -16.37 8.00
CA LEU A 526 -39.42 -17.73 8.52
C LEU A 526 -38.68 -17.76 9.86
N VAL A 527 -39.40 -18.24 10.87
CA VAL A 527 -38.95 -18.31 12.26
C VAL A 527 -37.73 -19.24 12.39
N GLU A 528 -36.95 -19.04 13.45
CA GLU A 528 -35.74 -19.80 13.80
C GLU A 528 -35.88 -21.31 13.52
N SER A 529 -34.96 -21.86 12.72
CA SER A 529 -34.87 -23.29 12.40
C SER A 529 -33.47 -23.82 12.73
N SER A 530 -33.27 -25.14 12.68
CA SER A 530 -31.95 -25.73 12.85
C SER A 530 -30.94 -25.29 11.77
N VAL A 531 -31.44 -24.81 10.62
CA VAL A 531 -30.64 -24.32 9.50
C VAL A 531 -30.43 -22.80 9.60
N HIS A 532 -31.44 -22.04 10.03
CA HIS A 532 -31.36 -20.60 10.24
C HIS A 532 -31.65 -20.25 11.71
N PRO A 533 -30.64 -20.29 12.60
CA PRO A 533 -30.84 -20.15 14.05
C PRO A 533 -31.30 -18.74 14.49
N THR A 534 -31.26 -17.76 13.58
CA THR A 534 -31.78 -16.40 13.80
C THR A 534 -33.02 -16.08 12.95
N GLY A 535 -33.54 -17.07 12.22
CA GLY A 535 -34.57 -16.93 11.21
C GLY A 535 -34.02 -16.40 9.87
N VAL A 536 -34.86 -16.44 8.83
CA VAL A 536 -34.53 -15.98 7.48
C VAL A 536 -35.69 -15.18 6.90
N VAL A 537 -35.38 -14.07 6.23
CA VAL A 537 -36.34 -13.28 5.47
C VAL A 537 -36.21 -13.61 3.99
N ARG A 538 -37.28 -14.08 3.35
CA ARG A 538 -37.30 -14.26 1.90
C ARG A 538 -37.88 -13.02 1.24
N VAL A 539 -37.22 -12.52 0.21
CA VAL A 539 -37.69 -11.37 -0.58
C VAL A 539 -38.01 -11.84 -2.00
N ASN A 540 -39.24 -11.58 -2.44
CA ASN A 540 -39.75 -11.98 -3.74
C ASN A 540 -39.27 -11.01 -4.83
N VAL A 541 -38.27 -11.42 -5.60
CA VAL A 541 -37.69 -10.58 -6.67
C VAL A 541 -38.67 -10.27 -7.81
N GLN A 542 -39.70 -11.11 -7.96
CA GLN A 542 -40.72 -11.00 -9.02
C GLN A 542 -41.94 -10.18 -8.57
N HIS A 543 -41.98 -9.70 -7.33
CA HIS A 543 -43.06 -8.85 -6.86
C HIS A 543 -43.11 -7.54 -7.68
N PRO A 544 -44.29 -7.08 -8.15
CA PRO A 544 -44.39 -5.95 -9.07
C PRO A 544 -43.68 -4.67 -8.62
N ALA A 545 -43.78 -4.33 -7.33
CA ALA A 545 -43.12 -3.14 -6.79
C ALA A 545 -41.59 -3.21 -6.87
N LEU A 546 -41.00 -4.39 -6.63
CA LEU A 546 -39.55 -4.56 -6.69
C LEU A 546 -39.06 -4.65 -8.15
N ALA A 547 -39.83 -5.34 -8.99
CA ALA A 547 -39.54 -5.42 -10.42
C ALA A 547 -39.56 -4.03 -11.09
N GLU A 548 -40.51 -3.16 -10.73
CA GLU A 548 -40.58 -1.79 -11.25
C GLU A 548 -39.37 -0.95 -10.82
N VAL A 549 -38.94 -1.07 -9.56
CA VAL A 549 -37.73 -0.40 -9.05
C VAL A 549 -36.49 -0.90 -9.80
N ILE A 550 -36.34 -2.21 -9.97
CA ILE A 550 -35.22 -2.79 -10.72
C ILE A 550 -35.17 -2.23 -12.14
N VAL A 551 -36.29 -2.27 -12.87
CA VAL A 551 -36.35 -1.75 -14.26
C VAL A 551 -36.02 -0.27 -14.32
N THR A 552 -36.57 0.52 -13.40
CA THR A 552 -36.31 1.98 -13.31
C THR A 552 -34.82 2.26 -13.17
N TRP A 553 -34.14 1.53 -12.29
CA TRP A 553 -32.72 1.71 -12.03
C TRP A 553 -31.83 1.11 -13.11
N GLN A 554 -32.19 -0.03 -13.71
CA GLN A 554 -31.48 -0.59 -14.87
C GLN A 554 -31.48 0.39 -16.05
N ASN A 555 -32.61 1.05 -16.31
CA ASN A 555 -32.70 2.06 -17.38
C ASN A 555 -31.80 3.28 -17.13
N ALA A 556 -31.48 3.58 -15.86
CA ALA A 556 -30.63 4.70 -15.49
C ALA A 556 -29.12 4.44 -15.65
N TYR A 557 -28.72 3.20 -15.96
CA TYR A 557 -27.32 2.77 -16.06
C TYR A 557 -27.05 1.96 -17.35
N PRO A 558 -25.79 1.76 -17.75
CA PRO A 558 -25.43 0.92 -18.90
C PRO A 558 -25.98 -0.51 -18.83
N ASP A 559 -26.38 -1.05 -19.98
CA ASP A 559 -27.12 -2.32 -20.08
C ASP A 559 -26.30 -3.53 -19.60
N HIS A 560 -24.97 -3.47 -19.73
CA HIS A 560 -24.06 -4.52 -19.21
C HIS A 560 -24.06 -4.61 -17.67
N LEU A 561 -24.63 -3.63 -16.96
CA LEU A 561 -24.76 -3.63 -15.50
C LEU A 561 -26.14 -4.12 -15.02
N ALA A 562 -27.05 -4.50 -15.93
CA ALA A 562 -28.45 -4.76 -15.57
C ALA A 562 -28.60 -5.83 -14.47
N GLU A 563 -27.88 -6.95 -14.60
CA GLU A 563 -27.88 -8.03 -13.61
C GLU A 563 -27.30 -7.57 -12.27
N SER A 564 -26.13 -6.92 -12.30
CA SER A 564 -25.47 -6.36 -11.11
C SER A 564 -26.33 -5.32 -10.36
N ILE A 565 -27.14 -4.54 -11.08
CA ILE A 565 -28.07 -3.57 -10.49
C ILE A 565 -29.24 -4.30 -9.82
N ALA A 566 -29.79 -5.33 -10.47
CA ALA A 566 -30.87 -6.12 -9.89
C ALA A 566 -30.42 -6.79 -8.57
N ASP A 567 -29.22 -7.37 -8.56
CA ASP A 567 -28.63 -7.99 -7.36
C ASP A 567 -28.47 -6.97 -6.23
N GLU A 568 -27.93 -5.78 -6.53
CA GLU A 568 -27.69 -4.75 -5.52
C GLU A 568 -29.00 -4.20 -4.93
N ILE A 569 -30.04 -4.06 -5.76
CA ILE A 569 -31.37 -3.66 -5.32
C ILE A 569 -31.98 -4.75 -4.44
N GLY A 570 -31.90 -6.02 -4.86
CA GLY A 570 -32.32 -7.16 -4.06
C GLY A 570 -31.65 -7.15 -2.67
N ASP A 571 -30.34 -6.94 -2.63
CA ASP A 571 -29.56 -6.80 -1.41
C ASP A 571 -30.03 -5.67 -0.50
N VAL A 572 -30.35 -4.50 -1.05
CA VAL A 572 -30.88 -3.38 -0.25
C VAL A 572 -32.19 -3.78 0.40
N TYR A 573 -33.12 -4.36 -0.38
CA TYR A 573 -34.41 -4.81 0.14
C TYR A 573 -34.26 -5.90 1.20
N GLY A 574 -33.39 -6.89 0.97
CA GLY A 574 -33.08 -7.94 1.93
C GLY A 574 -32.50 -7.42 3.25
N GLN A 575 -31.53 -6.50 3.16
CA GLN A 575 -30.91 -5.86 4.32
C GLN A 575 -31.92 -5.03 5.13
N VAL A 576 -32.77 -4.26 4.45
CA VAL A 576 -33.82 -3.47 5.12
C VAL A 576 -34.80 -4.42 5.81
N ALA A 577 -35.26 -5.46 5.12
CA ALA A 577 -36.21 -6.42 5.67
C ALA A 577 -35.66 -7.13 6.91
N ALA A 578 -34.42 -7.63 6.84
CA ALA A 578 -33.72 -8.24 7.97
C ALA A 578 -33.57 -7.27 9.16
N ALA A 579 -33.26 -5.99 8.88
CA ALA A 579 -33.16 -4.97 9.93
C ALA A 579 -34.52 -4.67 10.59
N LYS A 580 -35.63 -4.68 9.84
CA LYS A 580 -36.99 -4.50 10.40
C LYS A 580 -37.35 -5.65 11.33
N VAL A 581 -37.07 -6.89 10.92
CA VAL A 581 -37.31 -8.08 11.76
C VAL A 581 -36.42 -8.04 13.02
N ALA A 582 -35.13 -7.76 12.89
CA ALA A 582 -34.23 -7.61 14.03
C ALA A 582 -34.70 -6.50 15.00
N HIS A 583 -35.22 -5.40 14.48
CA HIS A 583 -35.74 -4.32 15.30
C HIS A 583 -37.05 -4.72 16.01
N SER A 584 -37.93 -5.48 15.38
CA SER A 584 -39.15 -6.00 16.04
C SER A 584 -38.81 -6.95 17.21
N GLU A 585 -37.73 -7.76 17.12
CA GLU A 585 -37.27 -8.60 18.24
C GLU A 585 -36.95 -7.79 19.50
N HIS A 586 -36.39 -6.57 19.35
CA HIS A 586 -36.11 -5.69 20.49
C HIS A 586 -37.37 -5.36 21.32
N TYR A 587 -38.55 -5.41 20.69
CA TYR A 587 -39.83 -5.07 21.30
C TYR A 587 -40.52 -6.24 22.02
N ARG A 588 -39.96 -7.47 21.95
CA ARG A 588 -40.51 -8.67 22.60
C ARG A 588 -40.59 -8.59 24.14
N GLY A 589 -39.91 -7.61 24.75
CA GLY A 589 -40.03 -7.29 26.18
C GLY A 589 -41.02 -6.16 26.52
N LYS A 590 -41.66 -5.55 25.51
CA LYS A 590 -42.60 -4.42 25.65
C LYS A 590 -44.00 -4.73 25.13
N TYR A 591 -44.12 -5.66 24.20
CA TYR A 591 -45.38 -6.12 23.63
C TYR A 591 -45.52 -7.63 23.85
N ASP A 592 -46.76 -8.11 23.81
CA ASP A 592 -47.04 -9.53 23.86
C ASP A 592 -46.49 -10.25 22.60
N PRO A 593 -46.16 -11.55 22.70
CA PRO A 593 -45.58 -12.30 21.58
C PRO A 593 -46.45 -12.30 20.33
N THR A 594 -47.79 -12.32 20.47
CA THR A 594 -48.71 -12.34 19.33
C THR A 594 -48.64 -11.05 18.51
N THR A 595 -48.59 -9.89 19.17
CA THR A 595 -48.37 -8.59 18.52
C THR A 595 -47.02 -8.54 17.78
N ILE A 596 -45.97 -9.15 18.34
CA ILE A 596 -44.64 -9.18 17.68
C ILE A 596 -44.66 -10.02 16.41
N GLU A 597 -45.35 -11.16 16.41
CA GLU A 597 -45.47 -11.97 15.19
C GLU A 597 -46.41 -11.31 14.15
N GLU A 598 -47.45 -10.59 14.57
CA GLU A 598 -48.25 -9.76 13.65
C GLU A 598 -47.39 -8.69 12.95
N MET A 599 -46.47 -8.04 13.67
CA MET A 599 -45.51 -7.08 13.11
C MET A 599 -44.53 -7.68 12.09
N ARG A 600 -44.41 -9.02 12.04
CA ARG A 600 -43.53 -9.77 11.11
C ARG A 600 -44.30 -10.55 10.07
N SER A 601 -45.62 -10.48 10.08
CA SER A 601 -46.44 -11.09 9.04
C SER A 601 -46.00 -10.61 7.66
N SER A 602 -46.16 -11.46 6.64
CA SER A 602 -45.78 -11.15 5.26
C SER A 602 -46.44 -9.85 4.77
N LYS A 603 -47.68 -9.57 5.21
CA LYS A 603 -48.39 -8.31 4.97
C LYS A 603 -47.70 -7.11 5.62
N ALA A 604 -47.30 -7.21 6.89
CA ALA A 604 -46.63 -6.12 7.60
C ALA A 604 -45.24 -5.83 7.00
N LEU A 605 -44.47 -6.87 6.67
CA LEU A 605 -43.17 -6.74 6.02
C LEU A 605 -43.30 -6.16 4.61
N THR A 606 -44.27 -6.62 3.83
CA THR A 606 -44.57 -6.07 2.51
C THR A 606 -44.89 -4.58 2.61
N MET A 607 -45.84 -4.19 3.47
CA MET A 607 -46.16 -2.77 3.66
C MET A 607 -44.96 -1.93 4.13
N ALA A 608 -44.08 -2.50 4.95
CA ALA A 608 -42.88 -1.80 5.41
C ALA A 608 -41.80 -1.64 4.32
N LEU A 609 -41.86 -2.44 3.25
CA LEU A 609 -40.90 -2.47 2.14
C LEU A 609 -41.44 -1.82 0.86
N LEU A 610 -42.72 -1.45 0.79
CA LEU A 610 -43.28 -0.63 -0.30
C LEU A 610 -42.80 0.84 -0.28
N GLY A 611 -41.74 1.15 0.47
CA GLY A 611 -41.21 2.49 0.64
C GLY A 611 -40.53 3.02 -0.63
N LEU A 612 -40.97 4.21 -1.07
CA LEU A 612 -40.45 4.88 -2.27
C LEU A 612 -39.27 5.82 -1.99
N MET A 613 -39.06 6.24 -0.73
CA MET A 613 -38.06 7.29 -0.42
C MET A 613 -36.82 6.76 0.30
N ALA A 614 -36.97 5.90 1.30
CA ALA A 614 -35.84 5.47 2.12
C ALA A 614 -34.99 4.43 1.37
N GLU A 615 -35.65 3.44 0.78
CA GLU A 615 -35.05 2.41 -0.04
C GLU A 615 -34.45 3.03 -1.31
N ASP A 616 -35.15 3.92 -1.99
CA ASP A 616 -34.64 4.61 -3.19
C ASP A 616 -33.40 5.48 -2.88
N ALA A 617 -33.37 6.20 -1.75
CA ALA A 617 -32.19 6.95 -1.34
C ALA A 617 -30.99 6.04 -1.01
N MET A 618 -31.25 4.88 -0.40
CA MET A 618 -30.22 3.86 -0.15
C MET A 618 -29.70 3.26 -1.45
N ILE A 619 -30.59 2.91 -2.38
CA ILE A 619 -30.25 2.42 -3.72
C ILE A 619 -29.44 3.49 -4.45
N ALA A 620 -29.88 4.75 -4.46
CA ALA A 620 -29.18 5.86 -5.11
C ALA A 620 -27.76 6.05 -4.59
N THR A 621 -27.59 6.02 -3.27
CA THR A 621 -26.29 6.16 -2.63
C THR A 621 -25.39 4.97 -2.97
N ARG A 622 -25.95 3.76 -2.92
CA ARG A 622 -25.22 2.50 -3.12
C ARG A 622 -24.83 2.31 -4.59
N LEU A 623 -25.75 2.48 -5.51
CA LEU A 623 -25.50 2.45 -6.95
C LEU A 623 -24.60 3.60 -7.39
N GLY A 624 -24.81 4.82 -6.88
CA GLY A 624 -23.95 5.97 -7.18
C GLY A 624 -22.50 5.76 -6.73
N GLY A 625 -22.29 5.13 -5.56
CA GLY A 625 -20.96 4.78 -5.07
C GLY A 625 -20.31 3.58 -5.77
N LYS A 626 -21.11 2.61 -6.22
CA LYS A 626 -20.62 1.34 -6.81
C LYS A 626 -20.45 1.42 -8.33
N TYR A 627 -21.37 2.07 -9.04
CA TYR A 627 -21.44 2.10 -10.50
C TYR A 627 -21.25 3.50 -11.10
N GLY A 628 -21.07 4.53 -10.27
CA GLY A 628 -20.81 5.90 -10.72
C GLY A 628 -22.07 6.67 -11.15
N ARG A 629 -21.90 7.64 -12.05
CA ARG A 629 -22.98 8.55 -12.47
C ARG A 629 -23.96 7.83 -13.41
N ARG A 630 -25.25 8.13 -13.24
CA ARG A 630 -26.34 7.68 -14.13
C ARG A 630 -26.08 8.15 -15.57
N LYS A 631 -26.65 7.45 -16.55
CA LYS A 631 -26.74 7.92 -17.94
C LYS A 631 -27.23 9.40 -17.92
N ALA A 632 -26.56 10.27 -18.68
CA ALA A 632 -27.06 11.63 -18.85
C ALA A 632 -28.43 11.56 -19.53
N ALA A 633 -29.43 12.22 -18.94
CA ALA A 633 -30.80 12.25 -19.44
C ALA A 633 -30.87 12.89 -20.84
#